data_AF-A0AA84ZUL6-F1
#
_entry.id   AF-A0AA84ZUL6-F1
#
_cell.length_a   1.000
_cell.length_b   1.000
_cell.length_c   1.000
_cell.angle_alpha   90.00
_cell.angle_beta   90.00
_cell.angle_gamma   90.00
#
_symmetry.space_group_name_H-M   'P 1'
#
loop_
_entity.id
_entity.type
_entity.pdbx_description
1 polymer ?
#
loop_
_entity_poly.entity_id
_entity_poly.type
_entity_poly.pdbx_seq_one_letter_code
_entity_poly.pdbx_strand_id
1 'polypeptide(L)'
;MEIARSISSIIKRTVDPNMLFDKGEYMDEVLWQLLCTIYDIPSSNFTKVYFLKLFMMTATNLGYAGNFTLSNFSRDKRDRRKWIHFLSCLVSWFECADTEILEMVDEARERKSNYAKLLSLVESREHELQTLREAESKRRNIVKDLEKEVYDIKHRFNETNKKMSSAENLLLSLVSSTEQKKEQIESSRERLQTLLEEYENARSHQLENCEMLPESISRVKCQLDSIESDMHRLFEAFNHIVDRNITFQSYECLLESELKPAMDQGYVVMDKLESCEKQEKSTQGKIDVLTTDLKNMDISLNEAKQHLVEYRSQLVRKKVLLNTKKKTREADIANKTKENDSFISERQHLRTRLSEIAQENSSIVEQINLEEQRLQTISKNHVHVEELNKSLLEISQMVTKTPFPT
;
A
#
# COMPACT_ATOMS: atom_id res chain seq x y z
N MET A 1 -60.54 116.51 -137.45
CA MET A 1 -61.25 117.47 -136.58
C MET A 1 -61.86 116.78 -135.36
N GLU A 2 -62.49 115.61 -135.51
CA GLU A 2 -63.04 114.82 -134.39
C GLU A 2 -61.99 114.36 -133.37
N ILE A 3 -60.87 113.77 -133.81
CA ILE A 3 -59.78 113.34 -132.93
C ILE A 3 -59.30 114.48 -132.00
N ALA A 4 -59.16 115.70 -132.53
CA ALA A 4 -58.75 116.85 -131.71
C ALA A 4 -59.81 117.23 -130.66
N ARG A 5 -61.10 117.06 -130.96
CA ARG A 5 -62.19 117.26 -129.97
C ARG A 5 -62.18 116.18 -128.90
N SER A 6 -62.04 114.90 -129.25
CA SER A 6 -61.96 113.81 -128.28
C SER A 6 -60.73 113.97 -127.37
N ILE A 7 -59.57 114.30 -127.93
CA ILE A 7 -58.37 114.61 -127.14
C ILE A 7 -58.64 115.79 -126.21
N SER A 8 -59.27 116.86 -126.71
CA SER A 8 -59.59 118.04 -125.88
C SER A 8 -60.46 117.68 -124.67
N SER A 9 -61.40 116.74 -124.84
CA SER A 9 -62.23 116.20 -123.76
C SER A 9 -61.39 115.43 -122.73
N ILE A 10 -60.53 114.53 -123.19
CA ILE A 10 -59.69 113.67 -122.34
C ILE A 10 -58.74 114.50 -121.47
N ILE A 11 -58.04 115.47 -122.06
CA ILE A 11 -57.06 116.30 -121.33
C ILE A 11 -57.68 117.56 -120.70
N LYS A 12 -58.99 117.80 -120.90
CA LYS A 12 -59.74 118.97 -120.42
C LYS A 12 -59.12 120.32 -120.85
N ARG A 13 -58.57 120.40 -122.07
CA ARG A 13 -57.97 121.61 -122.67
C ARG A 13 -58.28 121.69 -124.15
N THR A 14 -58.55 122.88 -124.67
CA THR A 14 -58.81 123.08 -126.10
C THR A 14 -57.57 122.77 -126.96
N VAL A 15 -57.66 121.77 -127.82
CA VAL A 15 -56.64 121.42 -128.81
C VAL A 15 -57.01 122.01 -130.16
N ASP A 16 -56.15 122.88 -130.71
CA ASP A 16 -56.33 123.46 -132.04
C ASP A 16 -56.01 122.40 -133.12
N PRO A 17 -57.01 121.97 -133.92
CA PRO A 17 -56.81 120.93 -134.94
C PRO A 17 -55.83 121.34 -136.04
N ASN A 18 -55.70 122.64 -136.32
CA ASN A 18 -54.80 123.15 -137.34
C ASN A 18 -53.35 123.14 -136.85
N MET A 19 -53.11 123.36 -135.56
CA MET A 19 -51.77 123.32 -134.98
C MET A 19 -51.29 121.91 -134.63
N LEU A 20 -52.20 120.99 -134.28
CA LEU A 20 -51.88 119.65 -133.76
C LEU A 20 -50.89 118.86 -134.62
N PHE A 21 -50.95 118.98 -135.94
CA PHE A 21 -50.05 118.24 -136.85
C PHE A 21 -49.02 119.13 -137.55
N ASP A 22 -49.23 120.45 -137.55
CA ASP A 22 -48.39 121.41 -138.26
C ASP A 22 -47.27 121.98 -137.39
N LYS A 23 -47.38 121.86 -136.07
CA LYS A 23 -46.34 122.23 -135.09
C LYS A 23 -45.96 121.03 -134.24
N GLY A 24 -44.79 120.45 -134.49
CA GLY A 24 -44.28 119.27 -133.76
C GLY A 24 -44.24 119.44 -132.24
N GLU A 25 -43.79 120.58 -131.73
CA GLU A 25 -43.71 120.85 -130.28
C GLU A 25 -45.09 120.86 -129.61
N TYR A 26 -46.09 121.44 -130.28
CA TYR A 26 -47.46 121.47 -129.79
C TYR A 26 -48.06 120.06 -129.73
N MET A 27 -47.73 119.21 -130.69
CA MET A 27 -48.14 117.80 -130.67
C MET A 27 -47.52 117.04 -129.49
N ASP A 28 -46.23 117.26 -129.21
CA ASP A 28 -45.52 116.59 -128.14
C ASP A 28 -46.08 116.99 -126.76
N GLU A 29 -46.47 118.26 -126.60
CA GLU A 29 -47.16 118.77 -125.40
C GLU A 29 -48.52 118.09 -125.21
N VAL A 30 -49.33 117.99 -126.27
CA VAL A 30 -50.65 117.32 -126.23
C VAL A 30 -50.50 115.83 -125.94
N LEU A 31 -49.53 115.15 -126.56
CA LEU A 31 -49.23 113.74 -126.31
C LEU A 31 -48.74 113.51 -124.88
N TRP A 32 -47.92 114.40 -124.34
CA TRP A 32 -47.49 114.32 -122.95
C TRP A 32 -48.67 114.46 -121.99
N GLN A 33 -49.57 115.40 -122.24
CA GLN A 33 -50.77 115.56 -121.42
C GLN A 33 -51.66 114.31 -121.48
N LEU A 34 -51.82 113.71 -122.67
CA LEU A 34 -52.52 112.43 -122.80
C LEU A 34 -51.84 111.32 -122.00
N LEU A 35 -50.52 111.17 -122.09
CA LEU A 35 -49.77 110.16 -121.33
C LEU A 35 -49.84 110.42 -119.81
N CYS A 36 -49.77 111.68 -119.39
CA CYS A 36 -50.02 112.07 -118.00
C CYS A 36 -51.40 111.61 -117.52
N THR A 37 -52.43 111.75 -118.35
CA THR A 37 -53.77 111.23 -118.03
C THR A 37 -53.81 109.70 -117.97
N ILE A 38 -53.09 108.98 -118.85
CA ILE A 38 -53.03 107.50 -118.82
C ILE A 38 -52.38 106.97 -117.54
N TYR A 39 -51.31 107.61 -117.10
CA TYR A 39 -50.48 107.13 -115.99
C TYR A 39 -50.72 107.87 -114.67
N ASP A 40 -51.74 108.75 -114.62
CA ASP A 40 -52.07 109.63 -113.48
C ASP A 40 -50.86 110.41 -112.95
N ILE A 41 -50.11 111.04 -113.88
CA ILE A 41 -48.90 111.82 -113.58
C ILE A 41 -49.22 113.33 -113.66
N PRO A 42 -48.72 114.17 -112.75
CA PRO A 42 -48.88 115.62 -112.84
C PRO A 42 -48.34 116.20 -114.16
N SER A 43 -49.13 117.02 -114.84
CA SER A 43 -48.80 117.56 -116.17
C SER A 43 -47.69 118.63 -116.18
N SER A 44 -47.18 119.04 -115.01
CA SER A 44 -46.39 120.26 -114.82
C SER A 44 -44.92 120.18 -115.22
N ASN A 45 -44.34 118.99 -115.47
CA ASN A 45 -42.91 118.85 -115.80
C ASN A 45 -42.70 117.94 -117.03
N PHE A 46 -42.77 118.51 -118.24
CA PHE A 46 -42.43 117.78 -119.47
C PHE A 46 -40.95 117.35 -119.44
N THR A 47 -40.71 116.05 -119.36
CA THR A 47 -39.35 115.50 -119.44
C THR A 47 -39.26 114.56 -120.63
N LYS A 48 -38.48 114.96 -121.65
CA LYS A 48 -38.43 114.27 -122.95
C LYS A 48 -38.06 112.78 -122.86
N VAL A 49 -37.18 112.41 -121.92
CA VAL A 49 -36.77 111.01 -121.71
C VAL A 49 -37.93 110.16 -121.18
N TYR A 50 -38.68 110.66 -120.18
CA TYR A 50 -39.85 109.96 -119.65
C TYR A 50 -41.00 109.92 -120.65
N PHE A 51 -41.22 111.02 -121.36
CA PHE A 51 -42.18 111.08 -122.46
C PHE A 51 -41.94 109.97 -123.49
N LEU A 52 -40.71 109.84 -124.01
CA LEU A 52 -40.40 108.81 -125.00
C LEU A 52 -40.57 107.39 -124.44
N LYS A 53 -40.16 107.15 -123.20
CA LYS A 53 -40.31 105.82 -122.57
C LYS A 53 -41.78 105.45 -122.37
N LEU A 54 -42.58 106.36 -121.80
CA LEU A 54 -44.01 106.15 -121.59
C LEU A 54 -44.73 106.01 -122.93
N PHE A 55 -44.42 106.87 -123.90
CA PHE A 55 -44.97 106.79 -125.25
C PHE A 55 -44.73 105.42 -125.89
N MET A 56 -43.49 104.92 -125.89
CA MET A 56 -43.17 103.63 -126.48
C MET A 56 -43.89 102.50 -125.75
N MET A 57 -43.97 102.56 -124.42
CA MET A 57 -44.71 101.58 -123.62
C MET A 57 -46.20 101.60 -123.96
N THR A 58 -46.82 102.77 -124.08
CA THR A 58 -48.23 102.91 -124.48
C THR A 58 -48.47 102.40 -125.89
N ALA A 59 -47.59 102.72 -126.85
CA ALA A 59 -47.68 102.22 -128.21
C ALA A 59 -47.57 100.68 -128.29
N THR A 60 -46.69 100.08 -127.49
CA THR A 60 -46.59 98.62 -127.35
C THR A 60 -47.84 98.01 -126.72
N ASN A 61 -48.35 98.61 -125.63
CA ASN A 61 -49.54 98.12 -124.94
C ASN A 61 -50.80 98.20 -125.80
N LEU A 62 -50.91 99.22 -126.66
CA LEU A 62 -52.00 99.36 -127.63
C LEU A 62 -51.86 98.44 -128.84
N GLY A 63 -50.75 97.69 -128.95
CA GLY A 63 -50.48 96.82 -130.10
C GLY A 63 -50.31 97.60 -131.42
N TYR A 64 -49.96 98.88 -131.36
CA TYR A 64 -49.88 99.71 -132.55
C TYR A 64 -48.65 99.33 -133.40
N ALA A 65 -48.89 98.66 -134.53
CA ALA A 65 -47.85 98.11 -135.41
C ALA A 65 -47.04 99.17 -136.20
N GLY A 66 -47.35 100.46 -136.06
CA GLY A 66 -46.58 101.52 -136.70
C GLY A 66 -45.28 101.79 -135.95
N ASN A 67 -44.14 101.39 -136.53
CA ASN A 67 -42.81 101.60 -135.95
C ASN A 67 -42.51 103.10 -135.72
N PHE A 68 -42.76 103.62 -134.52
CA PHE A 68 -42.29 104.94 -134.12
C PHE A 68 -40.79 104.88 -133.82
N THR A 69 -40.03 105.75 -134.50
CA THR A 69 -38.60 105.95 -134.26
C THR A 69 -38.37 107.37 -133.76
N LEU A 70 -37.21 107.63 -133.14
CA LEU A 70 -36.82 108.97 -132.65
C LEU A 70 -36.91 110.06 -133.74
N SER A 71 -36.71 109.69 -135.01
CA SER A 71 -36.82 110.62 -136.13
C SER A 71 -38.27 111.07 -136.40
N ASN A 72 -39.27 110.29 -135.98
CA ASN A 72 -40.68 110.73 -136.02
C ASN A 72 -40.96 111.90 -135.08
N PHE A 73 -40.12 112.08 -134.05
CA PHE A 73 -40.23 113.15 -133.07
C PHE A 73 -39.40 114.39 -133.38
N SER A 74 -38.56 114.35 -134.42
CA SER A 74 -37.59 115.41 -134.72
C SER A 74 -37.97 116.31 -135.90
N ARG A 75 -39.14 116.11 -136.52
CA ARG A 75 -39.61 116.92 -137.68
C ARG A 75 -40.55 118.04 -137.26
N ASP A 76 -40.36 119.24 -137.84
CA ASP A 76 -41.24 120.41 -137.64
C ASP A 76 -42.69 120.12 -138.05
N LYS A 77 -42.89 119.37 -139.15
CA LYS A 77 -44.18 118.87 -139.61
C LYS A 77 -44.28 117.36 -139.44
N ARG A 78 -45.36 116.91 -138.80
CA ARG A 78 -45.60 115.48 -138.51
C ARG A 78 -46.39 114.83 -139.65
N ASP A 79 -46.08 113.56 -139.94
CA ASP A 79 -46.82 112.79 -140.94
C ASP A 79 -48.26 112.52 -140.44
N ARG A 80 -49.21 113.31 -140.97
CA ARG A 80 -50.62 113.27 -140.58
C ARG A 80 -51.20 111.87 -140.66
N ARG A 81 -50.87 111.05 -141.68
CA ARG A 81 -51.49 109.72 -141.85
C ARG A 81 -51.10 108.79 -140.71
N LYS A 82 -49.81 108.70 -140.40
CA LYS A 82 -49.29 107.86 -139.31
C LYS A 82 -49.86 108.29 -137.95
N TRP A 83 -49.84 109.59 -137.68
CA TRP A 83 -50.21 110.13 -136.38
C TRP A 83 -51.71 110.16 -136.11
N ILE A 84 -52.55 110.34 -137.14
CA ILE A 84 -54.01 110.25 -137.02
C ILE A 84 -54.42 108.84 -136.59
N HIS A 85 -53.86 107.79 -137.19
CA HIS A 85 -54.19 106.41 -136.82
C HIS A 85 -53.81 106.09 -135.38
N PHE A 86 -52.60 106.48 -134.95
CA PHE A 86 -52.18 106.27 -133.56
C PHE A 86 -53.08 107.02 -132.57
N LEU A 87 -53.33 108.31 -132.81
CA LEU A 87 -54.20 109.09 -131.93
C LEU A 87 -55.64 108.56 -131.91
N SER A 88 -56.13 108.01 -133.02
CA SER A 88 -57.43 107.35 -133.06
C SER A 88 -57.45 106.11 -132.18
N CYS A 89 -56.43 105.23 -132.25
CA CYS A 89 -56.33 104.07 -131.37
C CYS A 89 -56.24 104.47 -129.89
N LEU A 90 -55.48 105.51 -129.59
CA LEU A 90 -55.31 106.03 -128.24
C LEU A 90 -56.64 106.60 -127.69
N VAL A 91 -57.36 107.37 -128.49
CA VAL A 91 -58.69 107.89 -128.14
C VAL A 91 -59.67 106.74 -127.93
N SER A 92 -59.71 105.75 -128.81
CA SER A 92 -60.57 104.57 -128.63
C SER A 92 -60.24 103.78 -127.36
N TRP A 93 -58.97 103.71 -126.97
CA TRP A 93 -58.58 103.10 -125.69
C TRP A 93 -59.14 103.87 -124.49
N PHE A 94 -59.09 105.20 -124.51
CA PHE A 94 -59.72 106.03 -123.48
C PHE A 94 -61.24 105.91 -123.48
N GLU A 95 -61.86 105.76 -124.65
CA GLU A 95 -63.32 105.60 -124.79
C GLU A 95 -63.79 104.18 -124.41
N CYS A 96 -62.91 103.15 -124.46
CA CYS A 96 -63.21 101.76 -124.11
C CYS A 96 -62.67 101.31 -122.73
N ALA A 97 -62.03 102.17 -121.96
CA ALA A 97 -61.57 101.85 -120.61
C ALA A 97 -62.74 101.90 -119.61
N ASP A 98 -63.61 100.88 -119.65
CA ASP A 98 -64.68 100.67 -118.67
C ASP A 98 -64.13 100.38 -117.26
N THR A 99 -64.88 100.82 -116.25
CA THR A 99 -64.57 100.75 -114.81
C THR A 99 -64.21 99.36 -114.27
N GLU A 100 -64.64 98.27 -114.91
CA GLU A 100 -64.37 96.88 -114.49
C GLU A 100 -62.87 96.50 -114.56
N ILE A 101 -62.12 97.04 -115.53
CA ILE A 101 -60.69 96.71 -115.68
C ILE A 101 -59.88 97.32 -114.53
N LEU A 102 -60.31 98.48 -114.01
CA LEU A 102 -59.66 99.16 -112.88
C LEU A 102 -59.87 98.39 -111.56
N GLU A 103 -61.07 97.89 -111.29
CA GLU A 103 -61.35 97.10 -110.08
C GLU A 103 -60.56 95.78 -110.06
N MET A 104 -60.46 95.08 -111.20
CA MET A 104 -59.64 93.87 -111.31
C MET A 104 -58.15 94.11 -111.02
N VAL A 105 -57.61 95.27 -111.43
CA VAL A 105 -56.21 95.64 -111.18
C VAL A 105 -55.97 95.94 -109.70
N ASP A 106 -56.92 96.60 -109.03
CA ASP A 106 -56.82 96.87 -107.59
C ASP A 106 -56.94 95.59 -106.76
N GLU A 107 -57.84 94.67 -107.11
CA GLU A 107 -57.91 93.35 -106.46
C GLU A 107 -56.61 92.54 -106.67
N ALA A 108 -56.04 92.56 -107.87
CA ALA A 108 -54.77 91.90 -108.15
C ALA A 108 -53.62 92.50 -107.32
N ARG A 109 -53.63 93.83 -107.11
CA ARG A 109 -52.66 94.53 -106.26
C ARG A 109 -52.84 94.15 -104.79
N GLU A 110 -54.07 94.04 -104.30
CA GLU A 110 -54.35 93.60 -102.93
C GLU A 110 -53.94 92.14 -102.71
N ARG A 111 -54.25 91.24 -103.65
CA ARG A 111 -53.79 89.84 -103.61
C ARG A 111 -52.27 89.73 -103.58
N LYS A 112 -51.56 90.54 -104.37
CA LYS A 112 -50.09 90.60 -104.37
C LYS A 112 -49.55 91.09 -103.02
N SER A 113 -50.16 92.11 -102.44
CA SER A 113 -49.83 92.62 -101.11
C SER A 113 -50.03 91.56 -100.02
N ASN A 114 -51.17 90.86 -100.05
CA ASN A 114 -51.47 89.77 -99.10
C ASN A 114 -50.54 88.56 -99.28
N TYR A 115 -50.19 88.22 -100.52
CA TYR A 115 -49.20 87.18 -100.81
C TYR A 115 -47.82 87.54 -100.24
N ALA A 116 -47.38 88.79 -100.42
CA ALA A 116 -46.11 89.25 -99.84
C ALA A 116 -46.11 89.17 -98.30
N LYS A 117 -47.21 89.52 -97.65
CA LYS A 117 -47.38 89.36 -96.19
C LYS A 117 -47.31 87.90 -95.77
N LEU A 118 -48.02 87.01 -96.46
CA LEU A 118 -47.97 85.56 -96.18
C LEU A 118 -46.57 84.99 -96.37
N LEU A 119 -45.86 85.40 -97.42
CA LEU A 119 -44.48 84.98 -97.66
C LEU A 119 -43.56 85.38 -96.49
N SER A 120 -43.65 86.63 -96.03
CA SER A 120 -42.87 87.09 -94.87
C SER A 120 -43.21 86.32 -93.57
N LEU A 121 -44.47 85.94 -93.39
CA LEU A 121 -44.90 85.13 -92.25
C LEU A 121 -44.38 83.70 -92.33
N VAL A 122 -44.38 83.10 -93.53
CA VAL A 122 -43.83 81.76 -93.78
C VAL A 122 -42.32 81.77 -93.53
N GLU A 123 -41.58 82.75 -94.05
CA GLU A 123 -40.15 82.90 -93.80
C GLU A 123 -39.85 83.03 -92.30
N SER A 124 -40.63 83.84 -91.58
CA SER A 124 -40.49 83.98 -90.13
C SER A 124 -40.76 82.66 -89.37
N ARG A 125 -41.79 81.91 -89.77
CA ARG A 125 -42.13 80.62 -89.15
C ARG A 125 -41.12 79.52 -89.48
N GLU A 126 -40.57 79.54 -90.68
CA GLU A 126 -39.51 78.62 -91.09
C GLU A 126 -38.23 78.87 -90.29
N HIS A 127 -37.88 80.14 -90.06
CA HIS A 127 -36.76 80.50 -89.19
C HIS A 127 -36.96 80.07 -87.72
N GLU A 128 -38.18 80.26 -87.18
CA GLU A 128 -38.54 79.80 -85.83
C GLU A 128 -38.46 78.27 -85.72
N LEU A 129 -39.00 77.54 -86.70
CA LEU A 129 -38.91 76.07 -86.75
C LEU A 129 -37.47 75.57 -86.84
N GLN A 130 -36.63 76.23 -87.63
CA GLN A 130 -35.22 75.88 -87.73
C GLN A 130 -34.50 76.06 -86.38
N THR A 131 -34.77 77.18 -85.69
CA THR A 131 -34.23 77.44 -84.34
C THR A 131 -34.69 76.38 -83.33
N LEU A 132 -35.96 75.99 -83.37
CA LEU A 132 -36.50 74.93 -82.52
C LEU A 132 -35.88 73.56 -82.83
N ARG A 133 -35.66 73.21 -84.10
CA ARG A 133 -34.98 71.97 -84.51
C ARG A 133 -33.53 71.91 -84.02
N GLU A 134 -32.82 73.03 -84.09
CA GLU A 134 -31.45 73.13 -83.56
C GLU A 134 -31.44 72.99 -82.04
N ALA A 135 -32.37 73.63 -81.34
CA ALA A 135 -32.52 73.48 -79.89
C ALA A 135 -32.87 72.04 -79.49
N GLU A 136 -33.77 71.38 -80.24
CA GLU A 136 -34.14 69.98 -80.03
C GLU A 136 -32.93 69.05 -80.29
N SER A 137 -32.15 69.29 -81.34
CA SER A 137 -30.91 68.55 -81.61
C SER A 137 -29.90 68.68 -80.47
N LYS A 138 -29.68 69.89 -79.94
CA LYS A 138 -28.85 70.12 -78.76
C LYS A 138 -29.36 69.38 -77.53
N ARG A 139 -30.67 69.42 -77.26
CA ARG A 139 -31.28 68.66 -76.15
C ARG A 139 -31.11 67.16 -76.31
N ARG A 140 -31.28 66.61 -77.52
CA ARG A 140 -31.05 65.19 -77.80
C ARG A 140 -29.62 64.75 -77.48
N ASN A 141 -28.63 65.58 -77.79
CA ASN A 141 -27.24 65.28 -77.46
C ASN A 141 -27.01 65.29 -75.94
N ILE A 142 -27.55 66.28 -75.23
CA ILE A 142 -27.49 66.34 -73.77
C ILE A 142 -28.12 65.09 -73.13
N VAL A 143 -29.28 64.65 -73.64
CA VAL A 143 -29.93 63.43 -73.14
C VAL A 143 -29.04 62.21 -73.32
N LYS A 144 -28.42 62.04 -74.49
CA LYS A 144 -27.49 60.92 -74.73
C LYS A 144 -26.28 60.94 -73.79
N ASP A 145 -25.73 62.12 -73.52
CA ASP A 145 -24.61 62.27 -72.59
C ASP A 145 -25.04 61.92 -71.16
N LEU A 146 -26.22 62.38 -70.72
CA LEU A 146 -26.78 62.01 -69.41
C LEU A 146 -27.09 60.52 -69.29
N GLU A 147 -27.62 59.88 -70.33
CA GLU A 147 -27.86 58.44 -70.37
C GLU A 147 -26.56 57.65 -70.17
N LYS A 148 -25.49 58.11 -70.80
CA LYS A 148 -24.15 57.53 -70.64
C LYS A 148 -23.62 57.72 -69.22
N GLU A 149 -23.75 58.92 -68.64
CA GLU A 149 -23.35 59.18 -67.27
C GLU A 149 -24.13 58.32 -66.25
N VAL A 150 -25.43 58.16 -66.45
CA VAL A 150 -26.28 57.30 -65.60
C VAL A 150 -25.83 55.84 -65.69
N TYR A 151 -25.50 55.36 -66.89
CA TYR A 151 -24.96 54.02 -67.06
C TYR A 151 -23.64 53.84 -66.30
N ASP A 152 -22.71 54.79 -66.43
CA ASP A 152 -21.41 54.74 -65.76
C ASP A 152 -21.55 54.81 -64.23
N ILE A 153 -22.45 55.65 -63.73
CA ILE A 153 -22.77 55.72 -62.29
C ILE A 153 -23.34 54.39 -61.80
N LYS A 154 -24.29 53.80 -62.53
CA LYS A 154 -24.90 52.51 -62.17
C LYS A 154 -23.87 51.38 -62.17
N HIS A 155 -22.95 51.38 -63.13
CA HIS A 155 -21.86 50.41 -63.17
C HIS A 155 -20.94 50.54 -61.95
N ARG A 156 -20.46 51.77 -61.66
CA ARG A 156 -19.62 52.04 -60.47
C ARG A 156 -20.32 51.68 -59.16
N PHE A 157 -21.61 51.98 -59.06
CA PHE A 157 -22.43 51.62 -57.90
C PHE A 157 -22.44 50.10 -57.70
N ASN A 158 -22.70 49.32 -58.76
CA ASN A 158 -22.72 47.87 -58.69
C ASN A 158 -21.36 47.27 -58.31
N GLU A 159 -20.25 47.80 -58.84
CA GLU A 159 -18.90 47.37 -58.44
C GLU A 159 -18.62 47.67 -56.97
N THR A 160 -19.01 48.86 -56.50
CA THR A 160 -18.85 49.25 -55.09
C THR A 160 -19.69 48.35 -54.19
N ASN A 161 -20.91 48.03 -54.59
CA ASN A 161 -21.79 47.13 -53.84
C ASN A 161 -21.20 45.70 -53.75
N LYS A 162 -20.62 45.18 -54.84
CA LYS A 162 -19.91 43.88 -54.82
C LYS A 162 -18.72 43.90 -53.85
N LYS A 163 -17.92 44.97 -53.87
CA LYS A 163 -16.80 45.13 -52.92
C LYS A 163 -17.29 45.22 -51.48
N MET A 164 -18.40 45.93 -51.24
CA MET A 164 -19.02 46.05 -49.92
C MET A 164 -19.50 44.68 -49.41
N SER A 165 -20.23 43.91 -50.20
CA SER A 165 -20.64 42.54 -49.81
C SER A 165 -19.45 41.63 -49.55
N SER A 166 -18.37 41.75 -50.33
CA SER A 166 -17.13 41.01 -50.06
C SER A 166 -16.48 41.43 -48.74
N ALA A 167 -16.49 42.72 -48.41
CA ALA A 167 -15.96 43.24 -47.15
C ALA A 167 -16.82 42.81 -45.94
N GLU A 168 -18.15 42.80 -46.08
CA GLU A 168 -19.08 42.29 -45.08
C GLU A 168 -18.84 40.80 -44.79
N ASN A 169 -18.64 39.98 -45.82
CA ASN A 169 -18.31 38.57 -45.65
C ASN A 169 -16.96 38.36 -44.93
N LEU A 170 -15.95 39.19 -45.24
CA LEU A 170 -14.67 39.17 -44.52
C LEU A 170 -14.84 39.58 -43.06
N LEU A 171 -15.64 40.61 -42.78
CA LEU A 171 -15.95 41.03 -41.41
C LEU A 171 -16.66 39.93 -40.63
N LEU A 172 -17.67 39.27 -41.22
CA LEU A 172 -18.36 38.14 -40.59
C LEU A 172 -17.39 36.99 -40.27
N SER A 173 -16.46 36.68 -41.19
CA SER A 173 -15.43 35.67 -40.96
C SER A 173 -14.47 36.07 -39.83
N LEU A 174 -14.04 37.33 -39.77
CA LEU A 174 -13.17 37.84 -38.71
C LEU A 174 -13.88 37.86 -37.35
N VAL A 175 -15.16 38.22 -37.30
CA VAL A 175 -15.98 38.17 -36.08
C VAL A 175 -16.09 36.74 -35.58
N SER A 176 -16.43 35.79 -36.46
CA SER A 176 -16.48 34.36 -36.11
C SER A 176 -15.14 33.84 -35.58
N SER A 177 -14.03 34.18 -36.25
CA SER A 177 -12.68 33.81 -35.80
C SER A 177 -12.32 34.45 -34.45
N THR A 178 -12.76 35.68 -34.20
CA THR A 178 -12.50 36.39 -32.94
C THR A 178 -13.27 35.75 -31.79
N GLU A 179 -14.53 35.37 -32.01
CA GLU A 179 -15.32 34.69 -30.97
C GLU A 179 -14.71 33.31 -30.65
N GLN A 180 -14.30 32.54 -31.66
CA GLN A 180 -13.61 31.27 -31.45
C GLN A 180 -12.29 31.43 -30.66
N LYS A 181 -11.49 32.48 -30.96
CA LYS A 181 -10.28 32.77 -30.19
C LYS A 181 -10.59 33.18 -28.75
N LYS A 182 -11.68 33.92 -28.53
CA LYS A 182 -12.14 34.31 -27.20
C LYS A 182 -12.55 33.09 -26.37
N GLU A 183 -13.28 32.15 -26.95
CA GLU A 183 -13.60 30.86 -26.32
C GLU A 183 -12.34 30.06 -25.98
N GLN A 184 -11.35 30.00 -26.87
CA GLN A 184 -10.06 29.35 -26.58
C GLN A 184 -9.29 30.02 -25.44
N ILE A 185 -9.29 31.36 -25.38
CA ILE A 185 -8.67 32.11 -24.29
C ILE A 185 -9.37 31.79 -22.97
N GLU A 186 -10.70 31.76 -22.96
CA GLU A 186 -11.46 31.48 -21.74
C GLU A 186 -11.22 30.04 -21.25
N SER A 187 -11.26 29.06 -22.15
CA SER A 187 -10.89 27.67 -21.83
C SER A 187 -9.45 27.55 -21.30
N SER A 188 -8.51 28.33 -21.85
CA SER A 188 -7.12 28.35 -21.36
C SER A 188 -7.02 28.98 -19.97
N ARG A 189 -7.83 30.01 -19.67
CA ARG A 189 -7.90 30.63 -18.34
C ARG A 189 -8.45 29.68 -17.30
N GLU A 190 -9.55 28.99 -17.61
CA GLU A 190 -10.12 27.97 -16.73
C GLU A 190 -9.09 26.88 -16.41
N ARG A 191 -8.38 26.38 -17.44
CA ARG A 191 -7.32 25.39 -17.25
C ARG A 191 -6.15 25.89 -16.39
N LEU A 192 -5.74 27.15 -16.55
CA LEU A 192 -4.71 27.77 -15.71
C LEU A 192 -5.16 27.88 -14.26
N GLN A 193 -6.42 28.24 -14.02
CA GLN A 193 -6.99 28.32 -12.68
C GLN A 193 -6.97 26.96 -11.98
N THR A 194 -7.39 25.89 -12.66
CA THR A 194 -7.32 24.52 -12.12
C THR A 194 -5.88 24.12 -11.80
N LEU A 195 -4.93 24.43 -12.67
CA LEU A 195 -3.51 24.10 -12.45
C LEU A 195 -2.93 24.85 -11.24
N LEU A 196 -3.34 26.10 -11.02
CA LEU A 196 -2.93 26.87 -9.85
C LEU A 196 -3.47 26.27 -8.55
N GLU A 197 -4.74 25.84 -8.54
CA GLU A 197 -5.35 25.15 -7.40
C GLU A 197 -4.65 23.81 -7.11
N GLU A 198 -4.35 23.02 -8.15
CA GLU A 198 -3.56 21.78 -8.01
C GLU A 198 -2.17 22.05 -7.44
N TYR A 199 -1.50 23.10 -7.91
CA TYR A 199 -0.19 23.50 -7.42
C TYR A 199 -0.23 23.93 -5.95
N GLU A 200 -1.22 24.76 -5.55
CA GLU A 200 -1.39 25.17 -4.15
C GLU A 200 -1.70 23.99 -3.23
N ASN A 201 -2.53 23.06 -3.68
CA ASN A 201 -2.82 21.83 -2.94
C ASN A 201 -1.56 20.97 -2.75
N ALA A 202 -0.80 20.74 -3.82
CA ALA A 202 0.44 19.97 -3.77
C ALA A 202 1.49 20.66 -2.88
N ARG A 203 1.64 21.98 -3.00
CA ARG A 203 2.52 22.80 -2.17
C ARG A 203 2.13 22.70 -0.70
N SER A 204 0.84 22.78 -0.38
CA SER A 204 0.35 22.67 1.00
C SER A 204 0.63 21.31 1.61
N HIS A 205 0.38 20.22 0.87
CA HIS A 205 0.71 18.86 1.32
C HIS A 205 2.23 18.67 1.52
N GLN A 206 3.05 19.22 0.61
CA GLN A 206 4.51 19.16 0.77
C GLN A 206 4.97 19.94 2.01
N LEU A 207 4.40 21.12 2.26
CA LEU A 207 4.71 21.92 3.42
C LEU A 207 4.34 21.19 4.72
N GLU A 208 3.12 20.63 4.80
CA GLU A 208 2.67 19.83 5.94
C GLU A 208 3.61 18.64 6.18
N ASN A 209 3.97 17.90 5.14
CA ASN A 209 4.94 16.80 5.26
C ASN A 209 6.30 17.27 5.78
N CYS A 210 6.79 18.43 5.33
CA CYS A 210 8.02 19.02 5.83
C CYS A 210 7.92 19.46 7.30
N GLU A 211 6.76 19.98 7.73
CA GLU A 211 6.50 20.38 9.12
C GLU A 211 6.37 19.17 10.05
N MET A 212 5.83 18.04 9.57
CA MET A 212 5.68 16.79 10.33
C MET A 212 6.95 15.93 10.36
N LEU A 213 7.94 16.21 9.50
CA LEU A 213 9.18 15.46 9.39
C LEU A 213 10.01 15.48 10.69
N PRO A 214 10.25 16.63 11.36
CA PRO A 214 11.00 16.69 12.61
C PRO A 214 10.35 15.87 13.72
N GLU A 215 9.02 15.90 13.79
CA GLU A 215 8.26 15.14 14.79
C GLU A 215 8.38 13.63 14.55
N SER A 216 8.32 13.21 13.27
CA SER A 216 8.52 11.82 12.86
C SER A 216 9.96 11.34 13.10
N ILE A 217 10.96 12.16 12.79
CA ILE A 217 12.37 11.89 13.12
C ILE A 217 12.55 11.77 14.62
N SER A 218 11.95 12.66 15.42
CA SER A 218 12.02 12.61 16.87
C SER A 218 11.40 11.33 17.43
N ARG A 219 10.25 10.89 16.90
CA ARG A 219 9.63 9.60 17.28
C ARG A 219 10.57 8.42 17.00
N VAL A 220 11.15 8.36 15.80
CA VAL A 220 12.10 7.29 15.43
C VAL A 220 13.35 7.33 16.31
N LYS A 221 13.87 8.52 16.61
CA LYS A 221 15.01 8.70 17.51
C LYS A 221 14.71 8.18 18.91
N CYS A 222 13.57 8.54 19.51
CA CYS A 222 13.17 8.03 20.82
C CYS A 222 13.04 6.50 20.84
N GLN A 223 12.55 5.90 19.75
CA GLN A 223 12.48 4.44 19.62
C GLN A 223 13.88 3.80 19.57
N LEU A 224 14.82 4.40 18.84
CA LEU A 224 16.22 3.96 18.79
C LEU A 224 16.89 4.06 20.17
N ASP A 225 16.74 5.21 20.84
CA ASP A 225 17.29 5.42 22.19
C ASP A 225 16.73 4.37 23.19
N SER A 226 15.44 4.02 23.08
CA SER A 226 14.83 2.95 23.88
C SER A 226 15.44 1.59 23.59
N ILE A 227 15.64 1.23 22.32
CA ILE A 227 16.23 -0.04 21.92
C ILE A 227 17.69 -0.13 22.41
N GLU A 228 18.45 0.95 22.29
CA GLU A 228 19.84 1.03 22.76
C GLU A 228 19.92 0.77 24.27
N SER A 229 19.05 1.44 25.05
CA SER A 229 18.92 1.20 26.49
C SER A 229 18.60 -0.26 26.82
N ASP A 230 17.68 -0.88 26.09
CA ASP A 230 17.32 -2.28 26.30
C ASP A 230 18.46 -3.24 25.94
N MET A 231 19.21 -2.96 24.87
CA MET A 231 20.43 -3.71 24.55
C MET A 231 21.47 -3.60 25.65
N HIS A 232 21.73 -2.41 26.19
CA HIS A 232 22.67 -2.24 27.31
C HIS A 232 22.25 -3.08 28.53
N ARG A 233 20.97 -3.06 28.90
CA ARG A 233 20.44 -3.90 29.99
C ARG A 233 20.63 -5.39 29.73
N LEU A 234 20.39 -5.84 28.50
CA LEU A 234 20.61 -7.23 28.11
C LEU A 234 22.08 -7.62 28.18
N PHE A 235 22.99 -6.74 27.75
CA PHE A 235 24.44 -6.97 27.86
C PHE A 235 24.91 -7.04 29.32
N GLU A 236 24.42 -6.17 30.19
CA GLU A 236 24.71 -6.23 31.63
C GLU A 236 24.21 -7.55 32.23
N ALA A 237 22.97 -7.94 31.93
CA ALA A 237 22.41 -9.21 32.37
C ALA A 237 23.22 -10.41 31.87
N PHE A 238 23.64 -10.38 30.60
CA PHE A 238 24.48 -11.42 30.02
C PHE A 238 25.84 -11.50 30.73
N ASN A 239 26.52 -10.37 30.96
CA ASN A 239 27.78 -10.33 31.69
C ASN A 239 27.63 -10.91 33.11
N HIS A 240 26.56 -10.57 33.82
CA HIS A 240 26.27 -11.16 35.13
C HIS A 240 26.07 -12.69 35.07
N ILE A 241 25.44 -13.21 34.01
CA ILE A 241 25.29 -14.66 33.81
C ILE A 241 26.66 -15.30 33.56
N VAL A 242 27.50 -14.68 32.72
CA VAL A 242 28.87 -15.15 32.44
C VAL A 242 29.69 -15.20 33.73
N ASP A 243 29.68 -14.14 34.55
CA ASP A 243 30.39 -14.10 35.83
C ASP A 243 29.93 -15.20 36.80
N ARG A 244 28.61 -15.42 36.90
CA ARG A 244 28.05 -16.52 37.70
C ARG A 244 28.49 -17.88 37.17
N ASN A 245 28.54 -18.06 35.85
CA ASN A 245 28.96 -19.32 35.25
C ASN A 245 30.45 -19.61 35.52
N ILE A 246 31.32 -18.59 35.42
CA ILE A 246 32.73 -18.68 35.83
C ILE A 246 32.82 -19.08 37.32
N THR A 247 31.98 -18.48 38.17
CA THR A 247 31.90 -18.85 39.58
C THR A 247 31.46 -20.30 39.77
N PHE A 248 30.47 -20.79 39.03
CA PHE A 248 30.04 -22.20 39.08
C PHE A 248 31.13 -23.16 38.62
N GLN A 249 31.90 -22.84 37.58
CA GLN A 249 33.04 -23.64 37.17
C GLN A 249 34.10 -23.76 38.28
N SER A 250 34.30 -22.72 39.09
CA SER A 250 35.19 -22.81 40.26
C SER A 250 34.67 -23.78 41.33
N TYR A 251 33.36 -23.85 41.52
CA TYR A 251 32.75 -24.84 42.42
C TYR A 251 32.80 -26.26 41.86
N GLU A 252 32.67 -26.43 40.54
CA GLU A 252 32.86 -27.72 39.89
C GLU A 252 34.26 -28.28 40.16
N CYS A 253 35.27 -27.42 40.10
CA CYS A 253 36.65 -27.79 40.45
C CYS A 253 36.79 -28.20 41.93
N LEU A 254 36.12 -27.52 42.87
CA LEU A 254 36.06 -27.92 44.29
C LEU A 254 35.34 -29.26 44.49
N LEU A 255 34.23 -29.49 43.78
CA LEU A 255 33.50 -30.76 43.82
C LEU A 255 34.37 -31.92 43.33
N GLU A 256 35.12 -31.73 42.24
CA GLU A 256 36.02 -32.76 41.71
C GLU A 256 37.28 -32.97 42.55
N SER A 257 37.88 -31.90 43.10
CA SER A 257 39.17 -32.00 43.80
C SER A 257 39.05 -32.34 45.28
N GLU A 258 37.99 -31.91 45.97
CA GLU A 258 37.84 -32.13 47.41
C GLU A 258 36.73 -33.14 47.74
N LEU A 259 35.50 -32.90 47.26
CA LEU A 259 34.36 -33.70 47.70
C LEU A 259 34.39 -35.12 47.15
N LYS A 260 34.71 -35.30 45.86
CA LYS A 260 34.76 -36.62 45.23
C LYS A 260 35.82 -37.54 45.87
N PRO A 261 37.08 -37.12 46.06
CA PRO A 261 38.06 -37.93 46.78
C PRO A 261 37.66 -38.20 48.24
N ALA A 262 37.05 -37.24 48.94
CA ALA A 262 36.58 -37.44 50.30
C ALA A 262 35.45 -38.49 50.38
N MET A 263 34.51 -38.47 49.43
CA MET A 263 33.47 -39.50 49.32
C MET A 263 34.07 -40.86 48.98
N ASP A 264 34.98 -40.94 48.00
CA ASP A 264 35.67 -42.18 47.64
C ASP A 264 36.40 -42.77 48.84
N GLN A 265 37.06 -41.93 49.65
CA GLN A 265 37.72 -42.35 50.88
C GLN A 265 36.72 -42.78 51.96
N GLY A 266 35.57 -42.12 52.05
CA GLY A 266 34.44 -42.54 52.89
C GLY A 266 33.93 -43.93 52.52
N TYR A 267 33.77 -44.23 51.23
CA TYR A 267 33.40 -45.57 50.75
C TYR A 267 34.44 -46.63 51.14
N VAL A 268 35.74 -46.34 50.97
CA VAL A 268 36.81 -47.25 51.42
C VAL A 268 36.75 -47.51 52.93
N VAL A 269 36.43 -46.51 53.74
CA VAL A 269 36.27 -46.67 55.18
C VAL A 269 35.02 -47.50 55.52
N MET A 270 33.91 -47.30 54.83
CA MET A 270 32.71 -48.13 54.99
C MET A 270 32.97 -49.60 54.66
N ASP A 271 33.69 -49.90 53.57
CA ASP A 271 34.06 -51.27 53.22
C ASP A 271 34.94 -51.93 54.30
N LYS A 272 35.90 -51.17 54.85
CA LYS A 272 36.72 -51.64 55.99
C LYS A 272 35.87 -51.88 57.23
N LEU A 273 34.91 -51.01 57.51
CA LEU A 273 33.98 -51.17 58.64
C LEU A 273 33.15 -52.45 58.46
N GLU A 274 32.59 -52.69 57.28
CA GLU A 274 31.81 -53.91 56.99
C GLU A 274 32.67 -55.17 57.15
N SER A 275 33.94 -55.12 56.71
CA SER A 275 34.90 -56.21 56.94
C SER A 275 35.19 -56.43 58.43
N CYS A 276 35.37 -55.35 59.20
CA CYS A 276 35.56 -55.41 60.64
C CYS A 276 34.33 -55.98 61.35
N GLU A 277 33.11 -55.58 60.99
CA GLU A 277 31.87 -56.14 61.57
C GLU A 277 31.73 -57.64 61.29
N LYS A 278 32.07 -58.09 60.07
CA LYS A 278 32.09 -59.53 59.73
C LYS A 278 33.11 -60.29 60.57
N GLN A 279 34.29 -59.70 60.77
CA GLN A 279 35.33 -60.26 61.63
C GLN A 279 34.89 -60.30 63.10
N GLU A 280 34.28 -59.24 63.60
CA GLU A 280 33.75 -59.12 64.97
C GLU A 280 32.69 -60.18 65.22
N LYS A 281 31.72 -60.35 64.32
CA LYS A 281 30.70 -61.42 64.39
C LYS A 281 31.33 -62.81 64.39
N SER A 282 32.38 -63.03 63.59
CA SER A 282 33.12 -64.31 63.59
C SER A 282 33.82 -64.56 64.93
N THR A 283 34.49 -63.55 65.48
CA THR A 283 35.15 -63.66 66.79
C THR A 283 34.16 -63.83 67.92
N GLN A 284 33.01 -63.14 67.89
CA GLN A 284 31.93 -63.31 68.85
C GLN A 284 31.38 -64.75 68.81
N GLY A 285 31.17 -65.30 67.62
CA GLY A 285 30.78 -66.70 67.46
C GLY A 285 31.81 -67.68 68.06
N LYS A 286 33.11 -67.40 67.93
CA LYS A 286 34.15 -68.21 68.60
C LYS A 286 34.12 -68.08 70.12
N ILE A 287 33.86 -66.88 70.65
CA ILE A 287 33.72 -66.64 72.10
C ILE A 287 32.50 -67.39 72.65
N ASP A 288 31.37 -67.39 71.94
CA ASP A 288 30.15 -68.08 72.38
C ASP A 288 30.36 -69.60 72.45
N VAL A 289 31.08 -70.18 71.48
CA VAL A 289 31.50 -71.60 71.50
C VAL A 289 32.39 -71.88 72.71
N LEU A 290 33.45 -71.10 72.93
CA LEU A 290 34.35 -71.26 74.08
C LEU A 290 33.63 -71.08 75.43
N THR A 291 32.65 -70.18 75.50
CA THR A 291 31.83 -69.96 76.70
C THR A 291 30.94 -71.19 76.98
N THR A 292 30.41 -71.80 75.92
CA THR A 292 29.62 -73.03 76.02
C THR A 292 30.49 -74.20 76.48
N ASP A 293 31.70 -74.34 75.92
CA ASP A 293 32.67 -75.37 76.33
C ASP A 293 33.10 -75.20 77.79
N LEU A 294 33.37 -73.98 78.24
CA LEU A 294 33.67 -73.68 79.64
C LEU A 294 32.52 -74.06 80.58
N LYS A 295 31.27 -73.77 80.21
CA LYS A 295 30.09 -74.18 80.99
C LYS A 295 29.97 -75.71 81.06
N ASN A 296 30.18 -76.41 79.96
CA ASN A 296 30.17 -77.87 79.93
C ASN A 296 31.28 -78.46 80.82
N MET A 297 32.47 -77.87 80.78
CA MET A 297 33.58 -78.28 81.62
C MET A 297 33.30 -78.03 83.11
N ASP A 298 32.63 -76.93 83.47
CA ASP A 298 32.21 -76.64 84.84
C ASP A 298 31.12 -77.61 85.33
N ILE A 299 30.19 -78.02 84.45
CA ILE A 299 29.22 -79.09 84.73
C ILE A 299 29.96 -80.40 85.01
N SER A 300 30.87 -80.83 84.14
CA SER A 300 31.65 -82.06 84.33
C SER A 300 32.53 -82.02 85.59
N LEU A 301 33.09 -80.85 85.93
CA LEU A 301 33.85 -80.66 87.16
C LEU A 301 32.97 -80.81 88.40
N ASN A 302 31.75 -80.26 88.37
CA ASN A 302 30.80 -80.38 89.47
C ASN A 302 30.30 -81.83 89.63
N GLU A 303 30.06 -82.56 88.54
CA GLU A 303 29.77 -84.00 88.56
C GLU A 303 30.92 -84.81 89.18
N ALA A 304 32.17 -84.51 88.80
CA ALA A 304 33.35 -85.17 89.38
C ALA A 304 33.50 -84.88 90.88
N LYS A 305 33.23 -83.63 91.33
CA LYS A 305 33.20 -83.28 92.76
C LYS A 305 32.14 -84.08 93.51
N GLN A 306 30.93 -84.20 92.94
CA GLN A 306 29.83 -84.97 93.51
C GLN A 306 30.25 -86.45 93.71
N HIS A 307 30.82 -87.07 92.67
CA HIS A 307 31.34 -88.43 92.75
C HIS A 307 32.43 -88.60 93.83
N LEU A 308 33.31 -87.61 93.99
CA LEU A 308 34.39 -87.65 94.99
C LEU A 308 33.83 -87.56 96.43
N VAL A 309 32.79 -86.76 96.66
CA VAL A 309 32.06 -86.71 97.93
C VAL A 309 31.40 -88.06 98.24
N GLU A 310 30.77 -88.69 97.24
CA GLU A 310 30.17 -90.01 97.35
C GLU A 310 31.21 -91.09 97.69
N TYR A 311 32.36 -91.07 97.02
CA TYR A 311 33.46 -92.01 97.26
C TYR A 311 34.04 -91.85 98.68
N ARG A 312 34.21 -90.62 99.16
CA ARG A 312 34.61 -90.33 100.55
C ARG A 312 33.58 -90.87 101.55
N SER A 313 32.29 -90.68 101.28
CA SER A 313 31.21 -91.20 102.13
C SER A 313 31.24 -92.74 102.21
N GLN A 314 31.46 -93.43 101.08
CA GLN A 314 31.62 -94.88 101.06
C GLN A 314 32.86 -95.37 101.84
N LEU A 315 33.98 -94.65 101.75
CA LEU A 315 35.22 -94.95 102.49
C LEU A 315 35.03 -94.84 104.01
N VAL A 316 34.32 -93.80 104.47
CA VAL A 316 33.97 -93.65 105.89
C VAL A 316 33.10 -94.81 106.36
N ARG A 317 32.07 -95.20 105.58
CA ARG A 317 31.24 -96.38 105.92
C ARG A 317 32.07 -97.66 106.03
N LYS A 318 32.99 -97.91 105.09
CA LYS A 318 33.92 -99.06 105.16
C LYS A 318 34.84 -99.01 106.37
N LYS A 319 35.36 -97.83 106.73
CA LYS A 319 36.24 -97.63 107.90
C LYS A 319 35.51 -97.91 109.21
N VAL A 320 34.26 -97.46 109.35
CA VAL A 320 33.40 -97.78 110.50
C VAL A 320 33.18 -99.29 110.59
N LEU A 321 32.84 -99.95 109.47
CA LEU A 321 32.60 -101.40 109.43
C LEU A 321 33.83 -102.23 109.86
N LEU A 322 35.03 -101.81 109.43
CA LEU A 322 36.31 -102.42 109.82
C LEU A 322 36.60 -102.27 111.31
N ASN A 323 36.33 -101.10 111.89
CA ASN A 323 36.51 -100.86 113.33
C ASN A 323 35.56 -101.71 114.18
N THR A 324 34.31 -101.88 113.74
CA THR A 324 33.34 -102.73 114.42
C THR A 324 33.79 -104.20 114.42
N LYS A 325 34.30 -104.71 113.29
CA LYS A 325 34.86 -106.07 113.19
C LYS A 325 36.13 -106.28 114.01
N LYS A 326 36.98 -105.25 114.16
CA LYS A 326 38.18 -105.31 115.00
C LYS A 326 37.82 -105.45 116.48
N LYS A 327 36.87 -104.66 116.98
CA LYS A 327 36.38 -104.77 118.37
C LYS A 327 35.74 -106.11 118.69
N THR A 328 35.04 -106.74 117.73
CA THR A 328 34.45 -108.08 117.94
C THR A 328 35.53 -109.16 118.06
N ARG A 329 36.62 -109.08 117.28
CA ARG A 329 37.74 -110.02 117.39
C ARG A 329 38.56 -109.86 118.66
N GLU A 330 38.74 -108.64 119.15
CA GLU A 330 39.45 -108.37 120.42
C GLU A 330 38.68 -108.89 121.65
N ALA A 331 37.34 -108.86 121.61
CA ALA A 331 36.49 -109.46 122.65
C ALA A 331 36.52 -111.00 122.65
N ASP A 332 36.56 -111.64 121.48
CA ASP A 332 36.64 -113.10 121.34
C ASP A 332 37.98 -113.67 121.83
N ILE A 333 39.08 -112.94 121.65
CA ILE A 333 40.42 -113.35 122.11
C ILE A 333 40.48 -113.30 123.65
N ALA A 334 39.95 -112.24 124.27
CA ALA A 334 39.96 -112.10 125.73
C ALA A 334 39.14 -113.19 126.47
N ASN A 335 38.04 -113.67 125.87
CA ASN A 335 37.26 -114.76 126.44
C ASN A 335 37.97 -116.12 126.34
N LYS A 336 38.65 -116.41 125.23
CA LYS A 336 39.40 -117.66 125.06
C LYS A 336 40.66 -117.74 125.94
N THR A 337 41.28 -116.61 126.28
CA THR A 337 42.43 -116.59 127.21
C THR A 337 42.00 -116.91 128.65
N LYS A 338 40.80 -116.48 129.08
CA LYS A 338 40.23 -116.82 130.40
C LYS A 338 39.87 -118.31 130.56
N GLU A 339 39.36 -118.95 129.50
CA GLU A 339 39.13 -120.41 129.51
C GLU A 339 40.44 -121.19 129.61
N ASN A 340 41.49 -120.75 128.91
CA ASN A 340 42.78 -121.46 128.88
C ASN A 340 43.53 -121.39 130.23
N ASP A 341 43.45 -120.25 130.94
CA ASP A 341 44.05 -120.11 132.27
C ASP A 341 43.29 -120.93 133.35
N SER A 342 41.98 -121.10 133.18
CA SER A 342 41.16 -122.03 134.00
C SER A 342 41.62 -123.49 133.83
N PHE A 343 41.86 -123.92 132.59
CA PHE A 343 42.34 -125.28 132.30
C PHE A 343 43.76 -125.56 132.83
N ILE A 344 44.64 -124.55 132.80
CA ILE A 344 46.01 -124.70 133.32
C ILE A 344 46.01 -124.83 134.85
N SER A 345 45.19 -124.04 135.55
CA SER A 345 45.06 -124.10 137.01
C SER A 345 44.46 -125.43 137.51
N GLU A 346 43.49 -125.98 136.79
CA GLU A 346 42.87 -127.28 137.10
C GLU A 346 43.86 -128.45 136.86
N ARG A 347 44.67 -128.36 135.80
CA ARG A 347 45.72 -129.36 135.49
C ARG A 347 46.86 -129.35 136.51
N GLN A 348 47.18 -128.19 137.08
CA GLN A 348 48.19 -128.06 138.13
C GLN A 348 47.69 -128.64 139.45
N HIS A 349 46.43 -128.39 139.82
CA HIS A 349 45.80 -128.98 141.01
C HIS A 349 45.73 -130.52 140.95
N LEU A 350 45.44 -131.10 139.79
CA LEU A 350 45.42 -132.56 139.60
C LEU A 350 46.83 -133.19 139.67
N ARG A 351 47.87 -132.48 139.23
CA ARG A 351 49.26 -132.94 139.33
C ARG A 351 49.78 -132.97 140.77
N THR A 352 49.47 -131.96 141.58
CA THR A 352 49.88 -131.92 143.00
C THR A 352 49.21 -133.06 143.78
N ARG A 353 47.92 -133.30 143.52
CA ARG A 353 47.14 -134.37 144.17
C ARG A 353 47.62 -135.77 143.80
N LEU A 354 48.10 -135.97 142.56
CA LEU A 354 48.73 -137.22 142.13
C LEU A 354 50.12 -137.44 142.76
N SER A 355 50.88 -136.36 143.01
CA SER A 355 52.18 -136.43 143.68
C SER A 355 52.05 -136.78 145.16
N GLU A 356 51.04 -136.24 145.85
CA GLU A 356 50.76 -136.55 147.26
C GLU A 356 50.37 -138.03 147.43
N ILE A 357 49.50 -138.55 146.56
CA ILE A 357 49.07 -139.96 146.58
C ILE A 357 50.23 -140.92 146.24
N ALA A 358 51.14 -140.52 145.33
CA ALA A 358 52.33 -141.32 145.01
C ALA A 358 53.32 -141.39 146.19
N GLN A 359 53.43 -140.30 146.96
CA GLN A 359 54.34 -140.21 148.09
C GLN A 359 53.78 -140.94 149.34
N GLU A 360 52.46 -140.90 149.55
CA GLU A 360 51.77 -141.74 150.55
C GLU A 360 51.94 -143.23 150.25
N ASN A 361 51.76 -143.64 148.99
CA ASN A 361 51.92 -145.03 148.58
C ASN A 361 53.37 -145.52 148.72
N SER A 362 54.37 -144.67 148.45
CA SER A 362 55.78 -145.01 148.67
C SER A 362 56.10 -145.21 150.16
N SER A 363 55.55 -144.37 151.04
CA SER A 363 55.74 -144.48 152.48
C SER A 363 55.07 -145.72 153.08
N ILE A 364 53.90 -146.12 152.55
CA ILE A 364 53.19 -147.33 152.99
C ILE A 364 53.95 -148.58 152.54
N VAL A 365 54.49 -148.60 151.32
CA VAL A 365 55.28 -149.73 150.79
C VAL A 365 56.60 -149.90 151.55
N GLU A 366 57.26 -148.81 151.96
CA GLU A 366 58.46 -148.90 152.81
C GLU A 366 58.15 -149.37 154.24
N GLN A 367 57.03 -148.97 154.83
CA GLN A 367 56.60 -149.48 156.14
C GLN A 367 56.28 -150.97 156.10
N ILE A 368 55.63 -151.45 155.03
CA ILE A 368 55.34 -152.87 154.83
C ILE A 368 56.63 -153.69 154.72
N ASN A 369 57.62 -153.23 153.93
CA ASN A 369 58.90 -153.93 153.80
C ASN A 369 59.71 -153.99 155.11
N LEU A 370 59.65 -152.93 155.93
CA LEU A 370 60.31 -152.90 157.24
C LEU A 370 59.64 -153.81 158.28
N GLU A 371 58.30 -153.93 158.24
CA GLU A 371 57.54 -154.91 159.02
C GLU A 371 57.81 -156.35 158.57
N GLU A 372 57.92 -156.59 157.26
CA GLU A 372 58.18 -157.91 156.69
C GLU A 372 59.60 -158.42 157.01
N GLN A 373 60.60 -157.52 157.03
CA GLN A 373 61.94 -157.83 157.52
C GLN A 373 61.97 -158.09 159.04
N ARG A 374 61.17 -157.37 159.83
CA ARG A 374 61.02 -157.64 161.27
C ARG A 374 60.38 -159.00 161.52
N LEU A 375 59.35 -159.38 160.74
CA LEU A 375 58.71 -160.68 160.80
C LEU A 375 59.65 -161.83 160.40
N GLN A 376 60.50 -161.65 159.39
CA GLN A 376 61.55 -162.63 159.05
C GLN A 376 62.61 -162.79 160.14
N THR A 377 62.93 -161.71 160.85
CA THR A 377 63.91 -161.74 161.95
C THR A 377 63.31 -162.41 163.19
N ILE A 378 62.03 -162.17 163.48
CA ILE A 378 61.29 -162.85 164.56
C ILE A 378 61.09 -164.34 164.24
N SER A 379 60.83 -164.70 162.98
CA SER A 379 60.71 -166.09 162.54
C SER A 379 62.03 -166.88 162.69
N LYS A 380 63.18 -166.26 162.39
CA LYS A 380 64.49 -166.86 162.66
C LYS A 380 64.79 -167.03 164.15
N ASN A 381 64.37 -166.08 164.98
CA ASN A 381 64.51 -166.21 166.43
C ASN A 381 63.59 -167.29 167.01
N HIS A 382 62.45 -167.59 166.39
CA HIS A 382 61.56 -168.67 166.84
C HIS A 382 62.17 -170.06 166.61
N VAL A 383 62.86 -170.27 165.49
CA VAL A 383 63.62 -171.50 165.22
C VAL A 383 64.76 -171.69 166.23
N HIS A 384 65.42 -170.60 166.63
CA HIS A 384 66.49 -170.65 167.63
C HIS A 384 65.96 -170.90 169.06
N VAL A 385 64.74 -170.46 169.37
CA VAL A 385 64.08 -170.74 170.66
C VAL A 385 63.59 -172.18 170.76
N GLU A 386 63.16 -172.82 169.66
CA GLU A 386 62.87 -174.26 169.68
C GLU A 386 64.13 -175.13 169.84
N GLU A 387 65.25 -174.73 169.22
CA GLU A 387 66.55 -175.39 169.43
C GLU A 387 67.08 -175.22 170.87
N LEU A 388 66.83 -174.07 171.49
CA LEU A 388 67.11 -173.82 172.91
C LEU A 388 66.17 -174.61 173.84
N ASN A 389 64.91 -174.84 173.48
CA ASN A 389 63.99 -175.63 174.29
C ASN A 389 64.30 -177.13 174.22
N LYS A 390 64.86 -177.59 173.09
CA LYS A 390 65.48 -178.92 172.97
C LYS A 390 66.70 -179.07 173.89
N SER A 391 67.43 -177.98 174.14
CA SER A 391 68.62 -177.93 175.00
C SER A 391 68.31 -177.74 176.50
N LEU A 392 67.16 -177.16 176.88
CA LEU A 392 66.83 -176.84 178.28
C LEU A 392 66.15 -177.99 179.04
N LEU A 393 65.48 -178.94 178.38
CA LEU A 393 64.97 -180.11 179.09
C LEU A 393 66.00 -181.23 179.22
N GLU A 394 67.00 -181.27 178.32
CA GLU A 394 68.23 -182.05 178.54
C GLU A 394 69.01 -181.57 179.79
N ILE A 395 68.74 -180.35 180.30
CA ILE A 395 69.35 -179.80 181.54
C ILE A 395 68.53 -180.07 182.81
N SER A 396 67.20 -180.23 182.74
CA SER A 396 66.38 -180.53 183.95
C SER A 396 66.41 -182.01 184.38
N GLN A 397 67.00 -182.90 183.58
CA GLN A 397 67.27 -184.28 183.99
C GLN A 397 68.55 -184.45 184.83
N MET A 398 69.48 -183.48 184.92
CA MET A 398 70.86 -183.82 185.33
C MET A 398 71.49 -183.17 186.58
N VAL A 399 70.82 -182.32 187.36
CA VAL A 399 71.36 -181.82 188.66
C VAL A 399 70.27 -181.93 189.73
N THR A 400 69.95 -183.08 190.34
CA THR A 400 70.74 -184.11 191.06
C THR A 400 71.42 -183.64 192.36
N LYS A 401 70.76 -184.03 193.48
CA LYS A 401 71.28 -184.65 194.72
C LYS A 401 72.70 -184.30 195.18
N THR A 402 72.80 -183.75 196.40
CA THR A 402 73.58 -184.18 197.60
C THR A 402 73.73 -182.98 198.59
N PRO A 403 74.22 -183.12 199.83
CA PRO A 403 73.46 -183.56 201.01
C PRO A 403 73.47 -182.56 202.21
N PHE A 404 72.66 -182.90 203.22
CA PHE A 404 72.65 -182.53 204.67
C PHE A 404 71.63 -181.49 205.16
N PRO A 405 71.05 -181.65 206.39
CA PRO A 405 71.18 -182.75 207.38
C PRO A 405 69.88 -183.42 207.86
N THR A 406 70.09 -184.63 208.40
CA THR A 406 69.21 -185.62 209.08
C THR A 406 68.05 -186.24 208.32
#